data_AF-F7Y4X4-F1
#
_entry.id   AF-F7Y4X4-F1
#
_cell.length_a   1.000
_cell.length_b   1.000
_cell.length_c   1.000
_cell.angle_alpha   90.00
_cell.angle_beta   90.00
_cell.angle_gamma   90.00
#
_symmetry.space_group_name_H-M   'P 1'
#
loop_
_entity.id
_entity.type
_entity.pdbx_description
1 polymer ?
#
loop_
_entity_poly.entity_id
_entity_poly.type
_entity_poly.pdbx_seq_one_letter_code
_entity_poly.pdbx_strand_id
1 'polypeptide(L)' 'MRGRNWIKALRQDEARQVRARIAELERNLTAASASPSRQQRHEAGHELRNAKFRLERLEECISAMP' A
#
# COMPACT_ATOMS: atom_id res chain seq x y z
N MET A 1 -25.68 -1.34 14.15
CA MET A 1 -25.15 -2.68 13.77
C MET A 1 -24.50 -2.55 12.40
N ARG A 2 -23.22 -2.90 12.24
CA ARG A 2 -22.58 -2.91 10.90
C ARG A 2 -23.02 -4.19 10.16
N GLY A 3 -23.60 -4.05 8.97
CA GLY A 3 -24.18 -5.18 8.20
C GLY A 3 -23.14 -6.21 7.75
N ARG A 4 -23.58 -7.39 7.29
CA ARG A 4 -22.72 -8.58 7.02
C ARG A 4 -21.44 -8.33 6.20
N ASN A 5 -21.41 -7.28 5.35
CA ASN A 5 -20.28 -7.00 4.46
C ASN A 5 -19.30 -5.93 4.99
N TRP A 6 -19.45 -5.48 6.24
CA TRP A 6 -18.67 -4.35 6.76
C TRP A 6 -17.17 -4.63 6.86
N ILE A 7 -16.78 -5.88 7.13
CA ILE A 7 -15.37 -6.29 7.20
C ILE A 7 -14.74 -6.26 5.81
N LYS A 8 -15.44 -6.75 4.78
CA LYS A 8 -14.98 -6.74 3.39
C LYS A 8 -14.82 -5.30 2.89
N ALA A 9 -15.79 -4.43 3.18
CA ALA A 9 -15.71 -3.01 2.85
C ALA A 9 -14.52 -2.32 3.54
N LEU A 10 -14.25 -2.65 4.82
CA LEU A 10 -13.10 -2.13 5.56
C LEU A 10 -11.77 -2.57 4.92
N ARG A 11 -11.64 -3.85 4.57
CA ARG A 11 -10.41 -4.36 3.92
C ARG A 11 -10.21 -3.77 2.52
N GLN A 12 -11.28 -3.59 1.77
CA GLN A 12 -11.22 -2.89 0.48
C GLN A 12 -10.75 -1.45 0.63
N ASP A 13 -11.20 -0.76 1.68
CA ASP A 13 -10.72 0.59 1.98
C ASP A 13 -9.24 0.60 2.35
N GLU A 14 -8.80 -0.33 3.21
CA GLU A 14 -7.40 -0.52 3.55
C GLU A 14 -6.55 -0.78 2.30
N ALA A 15 -7.00 -1.65 1.39
CA ALA A 15 -6.31 -1.91 0.13
C ALA A 15 -6.22 -0.65 -0.77
N ARG A 16 -7.26 0.20 -0.81
CA ARG A 16 -7.20 1.49 -1.51
C ARG A 16 -6.15 2.41 -0.91
N GLN A 17 -6.08 2.51 0.42
CA GLN A 17 -5.09 3.34 1.11
C GLN A 17 -3.66 2.84 0.83
N VAL A 18 -3.44 1.53 0.88
CA VAL A 18 -2.12 0.95 0.56
C VAL A 18 -1.73 1.19 -0.90
N ARG A 19 -2.65 1.09 -1.85
CA ARG A 19 -2.38 1.44 -3.27
C ARG A 19 -2.01 2.92 -3.43
N ALA A 20 -2.72 3.82 -2.74
CA ALA A 20 -2.38 5.24 -2.77
C ALA A 20 -0.97 5.50 -2.21
N ARG A 21 -0.59 4.82 -1.11
CA ARG A 21 0.76 4.91 -0.53
C ARG A 21 1.83 4.37 -1.47
N ILE A 22 1.59 3.25 -2.14
CA ILE A 22 2.51 2.71 -3.16
C ILE A 22 2.74 3.74 -4.27
N ALA A 23 1.67 4.32 -4.82
CA ALA A 23 1.78 5.33 -5.87
C ALA A 23 2.52 6.60 -5.41
N GLU A 24 2.37 6.98 -4.14
CA GLU A 24 3.14 8.07 -3.55
C GLU A 24 4.63 7.72 -3.45
N LEU A 25 4.97 6.54 -2.93
CA LEU A 25 6.35 6.07 -2.80
C LEU A 25 7.04 5.94 -4.16
N GLU A 26 6.35 5.42 -5.17
CA GLU A 26 6.85 5.30 -6.54
C GLU A 26 7.09 6.68 -7.18
N ARG A 27 6.19 7.63 -6.97
CA ARG A 27 6.38 9.02 -7.39
C ARG A 27 7.56 9.67 -6.70
N ASN A 28 7.71 9.50 -5.38
CA ASN A 28 8.81 10.08 -4.62
C ASN A 28 10.17 9.52 -5.03
N LEU A 29 10.23 8.23 -5.41
CA LEU A 29 11.45 7.59 -5.93
C LEU A 29 11.81 8.09 -7.34
N THR A 30 10.81 8.46 -8.15
CA THR A 30 10.99 8.92 -9.54
C THR A 30 11.13 10.44 -9.65
N ALA A 31 10.66 11.19 -8.65
CA ALA A 31 10.69 12.64 -8.63
C ALA A 31 12.14 13.14 -8.70
N ALA A 32 12.49 13.78 -9.83
CA ALA A 32 13.82 14.26 -10.12
C ALA A 32 14.24 15.49 -9.29
N SER A 33 13.30 16.14 -8.61
CA SER A 33 13.46 17.48 -8.01
C SER A 33 14.20 17.51 -6.67
N ALA A 34 14.38 16.36 -6.01
CA ALA A 34 15.21 16.25 -4.82
C ALA A 34 16.00 14.95 -4.94
N SER A 35 17.32 15.02 -5.13
CA SER A 35 18.16 13.82 -5.03
C SER A 35 18.08 13.31 -3.58
N PRO A 36 17.28 12.26 -3.29
CA PRO A 36 17.18 11.76 -1.93
C PRO A 36 18.54 11.17 -1.56
N SER A 37 18.90 11.25 -0.28
CA SER A 37 20.12 10.60 0.17
C SER A 37 20.07 9.09 -0.13
N ARG A 38 21.23 8.42 -0.24
CA ARG A 38 21.27 6.97 -0.43
C ARG A 38 20.41 6.25 0.62
N GLN A 39 20.48 6.69 1.88
CA GLN A 39 19.69 6.15 2.98
C GLN A 39 18.18 6.30 2.73
N GLN A 40 17.72 7.50 2.35
CA GLN A 40 16.31 7.76 2.05
C GLN A 40 15.79 6.91 0.89
N ARG A 41 16.61 6.67 -0.15
CA ARG A 41 16.25 5.76 -1.25
C ARG A 41 16.11 4.32 -0.77
N HIS A 42 17.01 3.84 0.08
CA HIS A 42 16.90 2.50 0.65
C HIS A 42 15.66 2.37 1.53
N GLU A 43 15.41 3.32 2.42
CA GLU A 43 14.21 3.34 3.28
C GLU A 43 12.92 3.37 2.46
N ALA A 44 12.82 4.27 1.47
CA ALA A 44 11.66 4.34 0.59
C ALA A 44 11.47 3.04 -0.23
N GLY A 45 12.57 2.40 -0.65
CA GLY A 45 12.53 1.10 -1.33
C GLY A 45 12.05 -0.03 -0.41
N HIS A 46 12.53 -0.07 0.84
CA HIS A 46 12.06 -1.02 1.85
C HIS A 46 10.57 -0.81 2.16
N GLU A 47 10.15 0.43 2.34
CA GLU A 47 8.75 0.78 2.58
C GLU A 47 7.87 0.37 1.38
N LEU A 48 8.31 0.63 0.15
CA LEU A 48 7.61 0.24 -1.07
C LEU A 48 7.43 -1.27 -1.16
N ARG A 49 8.49 -2.04 -0.86
CA ARG A 49 8.43 -3.51 -0.87
C ARG A 49 7.44 -4.03 0.17
N ASN A 50 7.48 -3.48 1.38
CA ASN A 50 6.56 -3.87 2.46
C ASN A 50 5.11 -3.50 2.12
N ALA A 51 4.87 -2.33 1.54
CA ALA A 51 3.54 -1.89 1.12
C ALA A 51 2.98 -2.81 0.02
N LYS A 52 3.78 -3.18 -0.98
CA LYS A 52 3.40 -4.13 -2.04
C LYS A 52 3.05 -5.51 -1.47
N PHE A 53 3.88 -6.04 -0.58
CA PHE A 53 3.60 -7.33 0.08
C PHE A 53 2.31 -7.27 0.92
N ARG A 54 2.11 -6.20 1.68
CA ARG A 54 0.88 -6.01 2.46
C ARG A 54 -0.36 -5.91 1.57
N LEU A 55 -0.26 -5.22 0.43
CA LEU A 55 -1.36 -5.14 -0.54
C LEU A 55 -1.74 -6.52 -1.06
N GLU A 56 -0.76 -7.33 -1.47
CA GLU A 56 -0.98 -8.69 -1.95
C GLU A 56 -1.72 -9.54 -0.92
N ARG A 57 -1.27 -9.53 0.35
CA ARG A 57 -1.94 -10.24 1.44
C ARG A 57 -3.36 -9.73 1.71
N LEU A 58 -3.60 -8.42 1.59
CA LEU A 58 -4.94 -7.84 1.74
C LEU A 58 -5.86 -8.25 0.59
N GLU A 59 -5.37 -8.26 -0.64
CA GLU A 59 -6.13 -8.68 -1.82
C GLU A 59 -6.48 -10.17 -1.79
N GLU A 60 -5.55 -11.03 -1.35
CA GLU A 60 -5.83 -12.44 -1.07
C GLU A 60 -6.92 -12.59 0.00
N CYS A 61 -6.80 -11.85 1.11
CA CYS A 61 -7.77 -11.88 2.20
C CYS A 61 -9.17 -11.45 1.72
N ILE A 62 -9.27 -10.36 0.96
CA ILE A 62 -10.54 -9.88 0.38
C ILE A 62 -11.14 -10.91 -0.58
N SER A 63 -10.30 -11.56 -1.39
CA SER A 63 -10.73 -12.57 -2.37
C SER A 63 -11.26 -13.84 -1.69
N ALA A 64 -10.72 -14.18 -0.52
CA ALA A 64 -11.20 -15.29 0.30
C ALA A 64 -12.50 -14.97 1.09
N MET A 65 -12.94 -13.71 1.13
CA MET A 65 -14.20 -13.34 1.81
C MET A 65 -15.42 -13.61 0.92
N PRO A 66 -16.49 -14.22 1.47
CA PRO A 66 -17.73 -14.52 0.75
C PRO A 66 -18.46 -13.28 0.22
#